data_AF-A0A7W6SIX5-F1
#
_entry.id   AF-A0A7W6SIX5-F1
#
_cell.length_a   1.000
_cell.length_b   1.000
_cell.length_c   1.000
_cell.angle_alpha   90.00
_cell.angle_beta   90.00
_cell.angle_gamma   90.00
#
_symmetry.space_group_name_H-M   'P 1'
#
loop_
_entity.id
_entity.type
_entity.pdbx_description
1 polymer ?
#
loop_
_entity_poly.entity_id
_entity_poly.type
_entity_poly.pdbx_seq_one_letter_code
_entity_poly.pdbx_strand_id
1 'polypeptide(L)'
;MDQYIAWANIDHYIRRLSSNDLTPDSRNTITKMLIKEEDKLSHDLEQLEFAEHRVAAGRKQVNRVTNLRDGFAFGTRERRQADELLVNIENLQTQLEDACHLLRRRINSHGL
;
A
#
# COMPACT_ATOMS: atom_id res chain seq x y z
N MET A 1 -5.09 -6.81 12.78
CA MET A 1 -5.08 -6.72 14.25
C MET A 1 -4.43 -5.42 14.69
N ASP A 2 -3.21 -5.11 14.22
CA ASP A 2 -2.44 -3.94 14.69
C ASP A 2 -3.05 -2.56 14.37
N GLN A 3 -3.67 -2.34 13.20
CA GLN A 3 -4.29 -1.03 12.91
C GLN A 3 -5.59 -0.79 13.69
N TYR A 4 -6.43 -1.81 13.87
CA TYR A 4 -7.63 -1.70 14.70
C TYR A 4 -7.24 -1.37 16.14
N ILE A 5 -6.20 -2.04 16.64
CA ILE A 5 -5.60 -1.73 17.93
C ILE A 5 -5.06 -0.29 17.93
N ALA A 6 -4.39 0.16 16.86
CA ALA A 6 -3.89 1.53 16.76
C ALA A 6 -5.03 2.56 16.78
N TRP A 7 -6.12 2.38 16.04
CA TRP A 7 -7.31 3.23 16.08
C TRP A 7 -7.97 3.25 17.46
N ALA A 8 -8.20 2.08 18.06
CA ALA A 8 -8.76 1.97 19.40
C ALA A 8 -7.85 2.63 20.46
N ASN A 9 -6.52 2.51 20.29
CA ASN A 9 -5.54 3.17 21.14
C ASN A 9 -5.54 4.70 20.94
N ILE A 10 -5.64 5.19 19.70
CA ILE A 10 -5.77 6.62 19.38
C ILE A 10 -7.02 7.19 20.07
N ASP A 11 -8.18 6.56 19.89
CA ASP A 11 -9.43 6.96 20.54
C ASP A 11 -9.31 6.93 22.08
N HIS A 12 -8.67 5.89 22.62
CA HIS A 12 -8.42 5.77 24.05
C HIS A 12 -7.52 6.89 24.58
N TYR A 13 -6.42 7.19 23.89
CA TYR A 13 -5.46 8.21 24.27
C TYR A 13 -6.05 9.63 24.12
N ILE A 14 -6.84 9.91 23.08
CA ILE A 14 -7.57 11.17 22.93
C ILE A 14 -8.54 11.36 24.09
N ARG A 15 -9.31 10.32 24.44
CA ARG A 15 -10.26 10.37 25.56
C ARG A 15 -9.55 10.61 26.90
N ARG A 16 -8.41 9.95 27.13
CA ARG A 16 -7.54 10.16 28.29
C ARG A 16 -6.97 11.58 28.33
N LEU A 17 -6.43 12.10 27.24
CA LEU A 17 -5.84 13.45 27.20
C LEU A 17 -6.88 14.57 27.44
N SER A 18 -8.14 14.26 27.16
CA SER A 18 -9.29 15.14 27.39
C SER A 18 -9.78 15.15 28.86
N SER A 19 -9.23 14.31 29.73
CA SER A 19 -9.60 14.27 31.14
C SER A 19 -8.74 15.23 31.99
N ASN A 20 -9.35 15.80 33.04
CA ASN A 20 -8.73 16.83 33.89
C ASN A 20 -7.87 16.28 35.04
N ASP A 21 -7.78 14.95 35.16
CA ASP A 21 -7.14 14.20 36.24
C ASP A 21 -5.71 13.73 35.90
N LEU A 22 -5.16 14.17 34.77
CA LEU A 22 -3.80 13.81 34.36
C LEU A 22 -2.74 14.78 34.91
N THR A 23 -1.71 14.23 35.53
CA THR A 23 -0.48 14.96 35.82
C THR A 23 0.24 15.36 34.52
N PRO A 24 1.07 16.41 34.52
CA PRO A 24 1.83 16.81 33.33
C PRO A 24 2.70 15.69 32.73
N ASP A 25 3.30 14.85 33.57
CA ASP A 25 4.15 13.73 33.14
C ASP A 25 3.35 12.60 32.47
N SER A 26 2.20 12.24 33.06
CA SER A 26 1.27 11.27 32.46
C SER A 26 0.72 11.77 31.14
N ARG A 27 0.39 13.07 31.06
CA ARG A 27 -0.07 13.72 29.82
C ARG A 27 1.01 13.62 28.72
N ASN A 28 2.26 13.94 29.03
CA ASN A 28 3.38 13.82 28.08
C ASN A 28 3.57 12.38 27.58
N THR A 29 3.49 11.40 28.47
CA THR A 29 3.62 9.99 28.11
C THR A 29 2.50 9.53 27.18
N ILE A 30 1.26 9.90 27.46
CA ILE A 30 0.10 9.54 26.63
C ILE A 30 0.20 10.21 25.24
N THR A 31 0.64 11.47 25.17
CA THR A 31 0.90 12.15 23.88
C THR A 31 1.93 11.41 23.03
N LYS A 32 3.04 10.93 23.63
CA LYS A 32 4.05 10.15 22.90
C LYS A 32 3.49 8.82 22.39
N MET A 33 2.64 8.17 23.17
CA MET A 33 1.98 6.93 22.76
C MET A 33 0.99 7.16 21.61
N LEU A 34 0.22 8.26 21.66
CA LEU A 34 -0.66 8.69 20.58
C LEU A 34 0.09 8.87 19.25
N ILE A 35 1.17 9.66 19.25
CA ILE A 35 1.99 9.90 18.06
C ILE A 35 2.50 8.59 17.46
N LYS A 36 2.95 7.65 18.31
CA LYS A 36 3.45 6.36 17.85
C LYS A 36 2.37 5.51 17.17
N GLU A 37 1.12 5.57 17.61
CA GLU A 37 0.02 4.87 16.94
C GLU A 37 -0.37 5.56 15.63
N GLU A 38 -0.36 6.90 15.59
CA GLU A 38 -0.57 7.68 14.36
C GLU A 38 0.51 7.38 13.30
N ASP A 39 1.78 7.31 13.70
CA ASP A 39 2.90 6.98 12.82
C ASP A 39 2.74 5.60 12.16
N LYS A 40 2.22 4.60 12.91
CA LYS A 40 1.97 3.26 12.35
C LYS A 40 0.91 3.30 11.25
N LEU A 41 -0.16 4.07 11.46
CA LEU A 41 -1.23 4.22 10.48
C LEU A 41 -0.74 4.99 9.25
N SER A 42 0.06 6.04 9.44
CA SER A 42 0.69 6.79 8.35
C SER A 42 1.56 5.88 7.48
N HIS A 43 2.37 5.03 8.10
CA HIS A 43 3.27 4.13 7.37
C HIS A 43 2.53 3.12 6.49
N ASP A 44 1.43 2.53 6.99
CA ASP A 44 0.64 1.59 6.19
C ASP A 44 -0.08 2.29 5.01
N LEU A 45 -0.49 3.56 5.16
CA LEU A 45 -1.07 4.35 4.06
C LEU A 45 -0.02 4.72 3.00
N GLU A 46 1.18 5.14 3.41
CA GLU A 46 2.30 5.40 2.49
C GLU A 46 2.67 4.16 1.68
N GLN A 47 2.70 2.98 2.33
CA GLN A 47 2.94 1.71 1.64
C GLN A 47 1.86 1.40 0.61
N LEU A 48 0.59 1.69 0.93
CA LEU A 48 -0.52 1.49 -0.01
C LEU A 48 -0.38 2.44 -1.21
N GLU A 49 -0.13 3.73 -0.98
CA GLU A 49 0.05 4.70 -2.06
C GLU A 49 1.22 4.30 -2.98
N PHE A 50 2.34 3.88 -2.39
CA PHE A 50 3.48 3.37 -3.16
C PHE A 50 3.10 2.14 -4.00
N ALA A 51 2.38 1.18 -3.44
CA ALA A 51 1.93 -0.01 -4.16
C ALA A 51 0.95 0.36 -5.29
N GLU A 52 0.00 1.26 -5.06
CA GLU A 52 -0.93 1.75 -6.08
C GLU A 52 -0.20 2.46 -7.22
N HIS A 53 0.79 3.30 -6.91
CA HIS A 53 1.63 3.95 -7.92
C HIS A 53 2.42 2.94 -8.76
N ARG A 54 2.97 1.89 -8.12
CA ARG A 54 3.68 0.80 -8.81
C ARG A 54 2.77 0.00 -9.73
N VAL A 55 1.56 -0.33 -9.28
CA VAL A 55 0.54 -1.00 -10.10
C VAL A 55 0.19 -0.14 -11.33
N ALA A 56 -0.05 1.16 -11.14
CA ALA A 56 -0.36 2.06 -12.25
C ALA A 56 0.79 2.18 -13.26
N ALA A 57 2.03 2.26 -12.78
CA ALA A 57 3.22 2.28 -13.63
C ALA A 57 3.39 0.96 -14.39
N GLY A 58 3.17 -0.17 -13.75
CA GLY A 58 3.25 -1.49 -14.38
C GLY A 58 2.20 -1.69 -15.49
N ARG A 59 0.95 -1.23 -15.29
CA ARG A 59 -0.07 -1.22 -16.36
C ARG A 59 0.36 -0.44 -17.60
N LYS A 60 0.98 0.73 -17.41
CA LYS A 60 1.53 1.51 -18.52
C LYS A 60 2.63 0.74 -19.25
N GLN A 61 3.47 0.00 -18.52
CA GLN A 61 4.53 -0.81 -19.10
C GLN A 61 3.99 -2.02 -19.88
N VAL A 62 2.96 -2.72 -19.37
CA VAL A 62 2.25 -3.79 -20.11
C VAL A 62 1.71 -3.25 -21.43
N ASN A 63 1.01 -2.11 -21.39
CA ASN A 63 0.46 -1.49 -22.60
C ASN A 63 1.56 -1.10 -23.60
N ARG A 64 2.69 -0.56 -23.11
CA ARG A 64 3.83 -0.21 -23.96
C ARG A 64 4.41 -1.42 -24.69
N VAL A 65 4.61 -2.52 -23.98
CA VAL A 65 5.18 -3.75 -24.58
C VAL A 65 4.18 -4.44 -25.48
N THR A 66 2.89 -4.39 -25.16
CA THR A 66 1.81 -4.85 -26.05
C THR A 66 1.85 -4.10 -27.38
N ASN A 67 1.92 -2.76 -27.34
CA ASN A 67 2.02 -1.94 -28.54
C ASN A 67 3.31 -2.21 -29.34
N LEU A 68 4.42 -2.45 -28.65
CA LEU A 68 5.70 -2.82 -29.28
C LEU A 68 5.59 -4.17 -30.01
N ARG A 69 5.05 -5.19 -29.34
CA ARG A 69 4.78 -6.51 -29.92
C ARG A 69 3.92 -6.38 -31.18
N ASP A 70 2.85 -5.60 -31.10
CA ASP A 70 1.89 -5.45 -32.20
C ASP A 70 2.44 -4.67 -33.39
N GLY A 71 3.51 -3.89 -33.19
CA GLY A 71 4.26 -3.25 -34.27
C GLY A 71 5.16 -4.21 -35.07
N PHE A 72 5.45 -5.41 -34.56
CA PHE A 72 6.26 -6.40 -35.27
C PHE A 72 5.39 -7.37 -36.07
N ALA A 73 5.84 -7.71 -37.28
CA ALA A 73 5.18 -8.71 -38.11
C ALA A 73 5.19 -10.10 -37.46
N PHE A 74 4.19 -10.92 -37.77
CA PHE A 74 4.13 -12.30 -37.28
C PHE A 74 5.32 -13.12 -37.75
N GLY A 75 5.81 -14.00 -36.87
CA GLY A 75 6.92 -14.91 -37.17
C GLY A 75 8.32 -14.29 -37.07
N THR A 76 8.43 -12.97 -36.84
CA THR A 76 9.73 -12.34 -36.64
C THR A 76 10.33 -12.66 -35.27
N ARG A 77 11.65 -12.59 -35.18
CA ARG A 77 12.37 -12.81 -33.92
C ARG A 77 12.03 -11.72 -32.91
N GLU A 78 11.89 -10.48 -33.38
CA GLU A 78 11.56 -9.31 -32.59
C GLU A 78 10.17 -9.46 -31.94
N ARG A 79 9.18 -9.98 -32.68
CA ARG A 79 7.86 -10.26 -32.12
C ARG A 79 7.93 -11.33 -31.02
N ARG A 80 8.67 -12.42 -31.26
CA ARG A 80 8.85 -13.49 -30.26
C ARG A 80 9.52 -12.98 -28.98
N GLN A 81 10.54 -12.13 -29.12
CA GLN A 81 11.19 -11.50 -27.96
C GLN A 81 10.24 -10.55 -27.21
N ALA A 82 9.40 -9.81 -27.94
CA ALA A 82 8.38 -8.96 -27.33
C ALA A 82 7.29 -9.77 -26.62
N ASP A 83 6.91 -10.94 -27.15
CA ASP A 83 5.99 -11.89 -26.49
C ASP A 83 6.55 -12.41 -25.17
N GLU A 84 7.81 -12.87 -25.15
CA GLU A 84 8.48 -13.33 -23.93
C GLU A 84 8.59 -12.22 -22.88
N LEU A 85 8.92 -11.00 -23.32
CA LEU A 85 8.98 -9.83 -22.43
C LEU A 85 7.60 -9.48 -21.88
N LEU A 86 6.55 -9.56 -22.71
CA LEU A 86 5.18 -9.25 -22.31
C LEU A 86 4.72 -10.20 -21.20
N VAL A 87 4.90 -11.52 -21.38
CA VAL A 87 4.56 -12.52 -20.36
C VAL A 87 5.25 -12.23 -19.03
N ASN A 88 6.53 -11.87 -19.06
CA ASN A 88 7.28 -11.55 -17.84
C ASN A 88 6.71 -10.30 -17.13
N ILE A 89 6.35 -9.27 -17.89
CA ILE A 89 5.80 -8.03 -17.33
C ILE A 89 4.37 -8.24 -16.82
N GLU A 90 3.56 -9.06 -17.50
CA GLU A 90 2.21 -9.42 -17.05
C GLU A 90 2.25 -10.24 -15.74
N ASN A 91 3.19 -11.17 -15.62
CA ASN A 91 3.42 -11.91 -14.38
C ASN A 91 3.81 -10.97 -13.23
N LEU A 92 4.73 -10.02 -13.49
CA LEU A 92 5.11 -9.01 -12.51
C LEU A 92 3.93 -8.11 -12.14
N GLN A 93 3.13 -7.69 -13.12
CA GLN A 93 1.95 -6.87 -12.91
C GLN A 93 0.94 -7.56 -11.98
N THR A 94 0.71 -8.86 -12.19
CA THR A 94 -0.18 -9.67 -11.35
C THR A 94 0.31 -9.67 -9.90
N GLN A 95 1.61 -9.88 -9.66
CA GLN A 95 2.18 -9.85 -8.30
C GLN A 95 2.03 -8.48 -7.62
N LEU A 96 2.20 -7.39 -8.37
CA LEU A 96 2.01 -6.03 -7.84
C LEU A 96 0.54 -5.78 -7.47
N GLU A 97 -0.40 -6.25 -8.30
CA GLU A 97 -1.83 -6.13 -8.05
C GLU A 97 -2.25 -6.95 -6.81
N ASP A 98 -1.76 -8.19 -6.69
CA ASP A 98 -2.02 -9.04 -5.52
C ASP A 98 -1.48 -8.42 -4.23
N ALA A 99 -0.25 -7.89 -4.26
CA ALA A 99 0.34 -7.20 -3.12
C ALA A 99 -0.46 -5.95 -2.73
N CYS A 100 -0.88 -5.15 -3.71
CA CYS A 100 -1.72 -3.97 -3.49
C CYS A 100 -3.09 -4.36 -2.90
N HIS A 101 -3.71 -5.43 -3.40
CA HIS A 101 -4.98 -5.95 -2.87
C HIS A 101 -4.83 -6.47 -1.44
N LEU A 102 -3.73 -7.16 -1.13
CA LEU A 102 -3.43 -7.63 0.23
C LEU A 102 -3.29 -6.46 1.20
N LEU A 103 -2.53 -5.42 0.82
CA LEU A 103 -2.38 -4.19 1.61
C LEU A 103 -3.74 -3.52 1.83
N ARG A 104 -4.54 -3.35 0.77
CA ARG A 104 -5.88 -2.76 0.86
C ARG A 104 -6.81 -3.57 1.77
N ARG A 105 -6.76 -4.90 1.70
CA ARG A 105 -7.52 -5.79 2.59
C ARG A 105 -7.04 -5.68 4.03
N ARG A 106 -5.74 -5.64 4.28
CA ARG A 106 -5.18 -5.45 5.62
C ARG A 106 -5.67 -4.14 6.22
N ILE A 107 -5.69 -3.05 5.44
CA ILE A 107 -6.18 -1.75 5.88
C ILE A 107 -7.70 -1.78 6.14
N ASN A 108 -8.48 -2.30 5.18
CA ASN A 108 -9.95 -2.29 5.27
C ASN A 108 -10.52 -3.30 6.29
N SER A 109 -9.91 -4.46 6.47
CA SER A 109 -10.36 -5.49 7.43
C SER A 109 -10.15 -5.09 8.88
N HIS A 110 -9.58 -3.92 9.13
CA HIS A 110 -9.29 -3.40 10.46
C HIS A 110 -10.08 -2.11 10.77
N GLY A 111 -11.06 -1.75 9.92
CA GLY A 111 -11.92 -0.56 10.03
C GLY A 111 -13.42 -0.86 10.20
N LEU A 112 -13.80 -2.02 10.78
CA LEU A 112 -15.17 -2.35 11.21
C LEU A 112 -15.20 -2.62 12.72
#